data_AF-A0A914ICG4-F1
#
_entry.id   AF-A0A914ICG4-F1
#
_cell.length_a   1.000
_cell.length_b   1.000
_cell.length_c   1.000
_cell.angle_alpha   90.00
_cell.angle_beta   90.00
_cell.angle_gamma   90.00
#
_symmetry.space_group_name_H-M   'P 1'
#
loop_
_entity.id
_entity.type
_entity.pdbx_description
1 polymer ?
#
loop_
_entity_poly.entity_id
_entity_poly.type
_entity_poly.pdbx_seq_one_letter_code
_entity_poly.pdbx_strand_id
1 'polypeptide(L)'
;MARRIIGGILLSLSLCFCPAVFTFDVPGDEESEANLLIPLENLIDTDPRVHRTTGLDGLPAVGIKRGVEIVVPYRIYLPRKFYRNFAILASIRPADHLGGYLFAVLNAFDTVVELGVQLQPAGPTQTNISLLYTDSHAEHDSRALVSFLVPAFTGQWTQFALEVHEQSVGLYFRCMRFAIRQVHRLPSQLQMDDASKLYIANAGPILGGGFEVSRFFGATK
;
A
#
# COMPACT_ATOMS: atom_id res chain seq x y z
N MET A 1 0.74 -84.05 -8.40
CA MET A 1 0.33 -83.81 -9.80
C MET A 1 0.79 -82.41 -10.18
N ALA A 2 1.93 -82.27 -10.84
CA ALA A 2 2.09 -82.34 -12.30
C ALA A 2 1.86 -80.97 -12.98
N ARG A 3 3.01 -80.31 -13.20
CA ARG A 3 3.38 -79.27 -14.17
C ARG A 3 2.32 -78.78 -15.17
N ARG A 4 2.29 -77.45 -15.39
CA ARG A 4 2.32 -76.87 -16.73
C ARG A 4 2.91 -75.45 -16.73
N ILE A 5 4.06 -75.32 -17.40
CA ILE A 5 4.70 -74.07 -17.81
C ILE A 5 4.30 -73.85 -19.27
N ILE A 6 3.59 -72.76 -19.57
CA ILE A 6 3.44 -72.09 -20.88
C ILE A 6 2.89 -70.70 -20.53
N GLY A 7 3.31 -69.55 -21.03
CA GLY A 7 4.34 -69.12 -21.96
C GLY A 7 4.35 -67.59 -21.83
N GLY A 8 5.52 -66.97 -21.91
CA GLY A 8 5.67 -65.53 -21.75
C GLY A 8 4.88 -64.76 -22.80
N ILE A 9 4.13 -63.76 -22.35
CA ILE A 9 3.64 -62.66 -23.18
C ILE A 9 4.25 -61.41 -22.60
N LEU A 10 5.24 -60.90 -23.32
CA LEU A 10 5.91 -59.64 -23.11
C LEU A 10 4.92 -58.53 -23.52
N LEU A 11 4.15 -58.00 -22.58
CA LEU A 11 3.34 -56.80 -22.81
C LEU A 11 4.19 -55.58 -22.49
N SER A 12 4.69 -54.96 -23.55
CA SER A 12 5.46 -53.73 -23.55
C SER A 12 4.76 -52.63 -22.74
N LEU A 13 5.45 -52.09 -21.74
CA LEU A 13 5.12 -50.80 -21.14
C LEU A 13 5.33 -49.73 -22.20
N SER A 14 4.29 -49.41 -22.97
CA SER A 14 4.29 -48.20 -23.79
C SER A 14 4.08 -47.02 -22.86
N LEU A 15 5.20 -46.42 -22.41
CA LEU A 15 5.23 -45.06 -21.90
C LEU A 15 4.71 -44.15 -23.00
N CYS A 16 3.41 -43.87 -22.99
CA CYS A 16 2.86 -42.79 -23.76
C CYS A 16 3.39 -41.52 -23.09
N PHE A 17 4.53 -41.05 -23.60
CA PHE A 17 4.99 -39.68 -23.45
C PHE A 17 3.86 -38.79 -23.96
N CYS A 18 2.96 -38.40 -23.06
CA CYS A 18 2.24 -37.16 -23.23
C CYS A 18 3.19 -36.10 -22.68
N PRO A 19 3.89 -35.30 -23.50
CA PRO A 19 4.38 -34.02 -23.05
C PRO A 19 3.16 -33.11 -22.91
N ALA A 20 2.22 -33.48 -22.05
CA ALA A 20 1.46 -32.49 -21.33
C ALA A 20 2.46 -31.95 -20.31
N VAL A 21 3.37 -31.09 -20.79
CA VAL A 21 3.71 -29.92 -20.03
C VAL A 21 2.35 -29.27 -19.80
N PHE A 22 1.70 -29.63 -18.70
CA PHE A 22 0.80 -28.70 -18.06
C PHE A 22 1.73 -27.56 -17.65
N THR A 23 2.00 -26.66 -18.58
CA THR A 23 2.11 -25.27 -18.23
C THR A 23 0.75 -25.02 -17.61
N PHE A 24 0.69 -25.15 -16.29
CA PHE A 24 -0.31 -24.49 -15.51
C PHE A 24 -0.02 -23.02 -15.78
N ASP A 25 -0.60 -22.52 -16.86
CA ASP A 25 -0.69 -21.11 -17.16
C ASP A 25 -1.63 -20.60 -16.06
N VAL A 26 -1.05 -20.30 -14.90
CA VAL A 26 -1.71 -19.49 -13.88
C VAL A 26 -1.90 -18.14 -14.56
N PRO A 27 -3.13 -17.76 -14.94
CA PRO A 27 -3.32 -16.48 -15.60
C PRO A 27 -3.21 -15.43 -14.51
N GLY A 28 -2.08 -14.71 -14.49
CA GLY A 28 -1.95 -13.40 -13.86
C GLY A 28 -1.57 -13.39 -12.37
N ASP A 29 -0.32 -13.70 -12.07
CA ASP A 29 0.39 -13.10 -10.92
C ASP A 29 1.55 -12.23 -11.45
N GLU A 30 1.26 -11.25 -12.33
CA GLU A 30 2.17 -10.12 -12.48
C GLU A 30 1.98 -9.25 -11.24
N GLU A 31 2.82 -9.45 -10.22
CA GLU A 31 2.90 -8.55 -9.07
C GLU A 31 3.12 -7.12 -9.60
N SER A 32 2.09 -6.28 -9.46
CA SER A 32 2.12 -4.92 -9.95
C SER A 32 2.57 -3.99 -8.83
N GLU A 33 3.71 -3.33 -9.02
CA GLU A 33 4.25 -2.33 -8.08
C GLU A 33 3.95 -0.91 -8.57
N ALA A 34 3.48 -0.06 -7.66
CA ALA A 34 3.21 1.35 -7.93
C ALA A 34 4.00 2.23 -6.94
N ASN A 35 4.95 3.01 -7.47
CA ASN A 35 5.74 3.94 -6.67
C ASN A 35 5.06 5.32 -6.60
N LEU A 36 4.48 5.65 -5.44
CA LEU A 36 3.77 6.91 -5.22
C LEU A 36 4.69 8.12 -4.97
N LEU A 37 6.02 7.96 -5.01
CA LEU A 37 6.98 9.07 -4.88
C LEU A 37 7.32 9.72 -6.23
N ILE A 38 7.00 9.08 -7.36
CA ILE A 38 7.27 9.59 -8.71
C ILE A 38 6.71 11.02 -8.92
N PRO A 39 5.47 11.35 -8.50
CA PRO A 39 4.94 12.72 -8.63
C PRO A 39 5.80 13.80 -7.95
N LEU A 40 6.59 13.44 -6.94
CA LEU A 40 7.40 14.38 -6.17
C LEU A 40 8.65 14.83 -6.92
N GLU A 41 9.13 14.07 -7.89
CA GLU A 41 10.39 14.36 -8.58
C GLU A 41 10.36 15.71 -9.28
N ASN A 42 9.24 16.04 -9.93
CA ASN A 42 9.05 17.32 -10.60
C ASN A 42 8.90 18.49 -9.61
N LEU A 43 8.49 18.23 -8.37
CA LEU A 43 8.22 19.27 -7.37
C LEU A 43 9.46 19.70 -6.58
N ILE A 44 10.45 18.81 -6.47
CA ILE A 44 11.70 19.06 -5.73
C ILE A 44 12.41 20.33 -6.22
N ASP A 45 12.36 20.60 -7.52
CA ASP A 45 13.03 21.74 -8.13
C ASP A 45 12.15 22.99 -8.22
N THR A 46 10.84 22.87 -7.98
CA THR A 46 9.86 23.97 -8.17
C THR A 46 9.25 24.51 -6.89
N ASP A 47 9.11 23.69 -5.84
CA ASP A 47 8.53 24.12 -4.56
C ASP A 47 9.50 23.86 -3.41
N PRO A 48 10.02 24.90 -2.71
CA PRO A 48 10.99 24.73 -1.63
C PRO A 48 10.44 23.96 -0.41
N ARG A 49 9.13 23.71 -0.34
CA ARG A 49 8.49 22.86 0.67
C ARG A 49 8.69 21.37 0.38
N VAL A 50 9.00 21.00 -0.85
CA VAL A 50 9.37 19.64 -1.27
C VAL A 50 10.86 19.64 -1.59
N HIS A 51 11.64 18.83 -0.88
CA HIS A 51 13.11 18.90 -1.02
C HIS A 51 13.76 17.54 -0.82
N ARG A 52 14.92 17.33 -1.44
CA ARG A 52 15.74 16.14 -1.19
C ARG A 52 16.30 16.14 0.23
N THR A 53 16.30 14.98 0.86
CA THR A 53 16.90 14.75 2.17
C THR A 53 17.48 13.33 2.24
N THR A 54 18.14 13.02 3.34
CA THR A 54 18.73 11.70 3.60
C THR A 54 17.73 10.84 4.35
N GLY A 55 17.44 9.70 3.76
CA GLY A 55 16.56 8.63 4.20
C GLY A 55 17.18 7.69 5.23
N LEU A 56 16.46 6.61 5.48
CA LEU A 56 16.97 5.45 6.21
C LEU A 56 18.24 4.92 5.52
N ASP A 57 19.25 4.55 6.31
CA ASP A 57 20.53 4.01 5.85
C ASP A 57 21.30 4.89 4.84
N GLY A 58 21.04 6.19 4.83
CA GLY A 58 21.71 7.12 3.92
C GLY A 58 21.10 7.17 2.52
N LEU A 59 20.01 6.42 2.27
CA LEU A 59 19.33 6.39 0.98
C LEU A 59 18.66 7.74 0.66
N PRO A 60 18.39 8.06 -0.61
CA PRO A 60 17.63 9.27 -0.95
C PRO A 60 16.22 9.25 -0.35
N ALA A 61 15.78 10.38 0.18
CA ALA A 61 14.40 10.59 0.64
C ALA A 61 13.90 11.98 0.24
N VAL A 62 12.58 12.17 0.33
CA VAL A 62 11.92 13.45 0.07
C VAL A 62 11.34 14.00 1.36
N GLY A 63 11.74 15.22 1.73
CA GLY A 63 11.13 16.01 2.78
C GLY A 63 9.97 16.83 2.23
N ILE A 64 8.86 16.87 2.95
CA ILE A 64 7.62 17.54 2.55
C ILE A 64 7.15 18.38 3.72
N LYS A 65 6.96 19.69 3.55
CA LYS A 65 6.37 20.56 4.58
C LYS A 65 4.85 20.63 4.45
N ARG A 66 4.13 20.87 5.56
CA ARG A 66 2.68 21.11 5.54
C ARG A 66 2.30 22.24 4.58
N GLY A 67 1.09 22.13 4.03
CA GLY A 67 0.48 23.12 3.15
C GLY A 67 0.91 23.05 1.69
N VAL A 68 1.80 22.12 1.31
CA VAL A 68 1.97 21.77 -0.10
C VAL A 68 0.79 20.93 -0.58
N GLU A 69 0.35 21.19 -1.80
CA GLU A 69 -0.70 20.42 -2.46
C GLU A 69 -0.06 19.62 -3.60
N ILE A 70 0.01 18.31 -3.41
CA ILE A 70 0.60 17.38 -4.38
C ILE A 70 -0.54 16.50 -4.86
N VAL A 71 -1.03 16.80 -6.06
CA VAL A 71 -2.18 16.14 -6.66
C VAL A 71 -1.88 15.72 -8.08
N VAL A 72 -2.24 14.48 -8.41
CA VAL A 72 -2.11 13.90 -9.75
C VAL A 72 -3.32 13.04 -10.09
N PRO A 73 -3.64 12.84 -11.38
CA PRO A 73 -4.64 11.84 -11.76
C PRO A 73 -4.22 10.44 -11.28
N TYR A 74 -5.07 9.76 -10.50
CA TYR A 74 -4.71 8.47 -9.90
C TYR A 74 -4.46 7.38 -10.96
N ARG A 75 -5.16 7.44 -12.10
CA ARG A 75 -5.09 6.49 -13.22
C ARG A 75 -3.68 6.32 -13.81
N ILE A 76 -2.78 7.28 -13.57
CA ILE A 76 -1.39 7.21 -14.00
C ILE A 76 -0.61 6.17 -13.16
N TYR A 77 -0.99 5.98 -11.90
CA TYR A 77 -0.25 5.19 -10.92
C TYR A 77 -1.00 3.96 -10.45
N LEU A 78 -2.34 4.00 -10.45
CA LEU A 78 -3.19 2.96 -9.88
C LEU A 78 -4.27 2.54 -10.90
N PRO A 79 -4.67 1.25 -10.90
CA PRO A 79 -5.72 0.77 -11.80
C PRO A 79 -7.11 1.26 -11.37
N ARG A 80 -8.02 1.40 -12.33
CA ARG A 80 -9.44 1.75 -12.07
C ARG A 80 -10.14 0.73 -11.16
N LYS A 81 -9.95 -0.55 -11.47
CA LYS A 81 -10.40 -1.66 -10.62
C LYS A 81 -9.24 -2.02 -9.70
N PHE A 82 -9.32 -1.57 -8.45
CA PHE A 82 -8.25 -1.74 -7.49
C PHE A 82 -8.06 -3.22 -7.12
N TYR A 83 -6.85 -3.55 -6.68
CA TYR A 83 -6.49 -4.91 -6.35
C TYR A 83 -7.30 -5.45 -5.16
N ARG A 84 -7.68 -6.73 -5.23
CA ARG A 84 -8.35 -7.43 -4.12
C ARG A 84 -7.39 -7.58 -2.95
N ASN A 85 -6.22 -8.15 -3.25
CA ASN A 85 -5.14 -8.38 -2.31
C ASN A 85 -4.00 -7.43 -2.69
N PHE A 86 -3.46 -6.71 -1.71
CA PHE A 86 -2.41 -5.73 -1.95
C PHE A 86 -1.64 -5.45 -0.66
N ALA A 87 -0.45 -4.89 -0.81
CA ALA A 87 0.32 -4.37 0.31
C ALA A 87 0.67 -2.90 0.06
N ILE A 88 0.67 -2.11 1.14
CA ILE A 88 1.17 -0.73 1.13
C ILE A 88 2.41 -0.72 2.01
N LEU A 89 3.55 -0.32 1.44
CA LEU A 89 4.81 -0.21 2.14
C LEU A 89 5.17 1.27 2.30
N ALA A 90 5.58 1.66 3.50
CA ALA A 90 5.96 3.04 3.80
C ALA A 90 7.22 3.09 4.66
N SER A 91 8.18 3.90 4.23
CA SER A 91 9.37 4.27 5.02
C SER A 91 9.31 5.77 5.28
N ILE A 92 9.02 6.17 6.51
CA ILE A 92 8.70 7.58 6.83
C ILE A 92 9.38 8.05 8.12
N ARG A 93 9.51 9.37 8.25
CA ARG A 93 9.96 10.05 9.46
C ARG A 93 9.10 11.30 9.69
N PRO A 94 7.96 11.17 10.39
CA PRO A 94 7.08 12.31 10.68
C PRO A 94 7.86 13.42 11.39
N ALA A 95 7.68 14.67 10.97
CA ALA A 95 8.33 15.81 11.61
C ALA A 95 7.67 16.19 12.95
N ASP A 96 6.38 15.94 13.07
CA ASP A 96 5.57 16.29 14.23
C ASP A 96 4.65 15.12 14.64
N HIS A 97 3.84 15.36 15.66
CA HIS A 97 2.87 14.42 16.22
C HIS A 97 1.46 14.65 15.65
N LEU A 98 1.24 15.67 14.81
CA LEU A 98 -0.07 15.99 14.25
C LEU A 98 -0.53 14.92 13.26
N GLY A 99 0.40 14.15 12.69
CA GLY A 99 0.09 13.11 11.72
C GLY A 99 -0.36 13.70 10.38
N GLY A 100 -1.28 13.02 9.70
CA GLY A 100 -1.79 13.39 8.39
C GLY A 100 -1.92 12.21 7.45
N TYR A 101 -2.36 12.48 6.23
CA TYR A 101 -2.44 11.47 5.18
C TYR A 101 -1.07 11.28 4.53
N LEU A 102 -0.60 10.03 4.44
CA LEU A 102 0.57 9.72 3.64
C LEU A 102 0.24 9.83 2.15
N PHE A 103 -0.91 9.27 1.78
CA PHE A 103 -1.57 9.48 0.51
C PHE A 103 -3.07 9.25 0.69
N ALA A 104 -3.86 9.81 -0.22
CA ALA A 104 -5.29 9.61 -0.28
C ALA A 104 -5.76 9.71 -1.74
N VAL A 105 -6.48 8.69 -2.22
CA VAL A 105 -7.25 8.74 -3.45
C VAL A 105 -8.62 9.27 -3.09
N LEU A 106 -8.95 10.45 -3.61
CA LEU A 106 -10.22 11.11 -3.37
C LEU A 106 -11.13 10.96 -4.60
N ASN A 107 -12.43 10.90 -4.36
CA ASN A 107 -13.43 10.98 -5.41
C ASN A 107 -13.32 12.31 -6.20
N ALA A 108 -14.04 12.42 -7.32
CA ALA A 108 -13.99 13.59 -8.20
C ALA A 108 -14.30 14.94 -7.51
N PHE A 109 -15.03 14.91 -6.39
CA PHE A 109 -15.45 16.09 -5.62
C PHE A 109 -14.53 16.44 -4.46
N ASP A 110 -13.46 15.67 -4.24
CA ASP A 110 -12.53 15.83 -3.12
C ASP A 110 -13.18 15.69 -1.73
N THR A 111 -14.29 14.94 -1.61
CA THR A 111 -15.07 14.81 -0.37
C THR A 111 -14.93 13.45 0.31
N VAL A 112 -14.59 12.40 -0.43
CA VAL A 112 -14.50 11.03 0.09
C VAL A 112 -13.14 10.44 -0.24
N VAL A 113 -12.43 9.93 0.76
CA VAL A 113 -11.22 9.12 0.59
C VAL A 113 -11.63 7.70 0.24
N GLU A 114 -11.46 7.33 -1.03
CA GLU A 114 -11.74 5.98 -1.53
C GLU A 114 -10.70 4.99 -1.01
N LEU A 115 -9.42 5.38 -1.04
CA LEU A 115 -8.30 4.59 -0.54
C LEU A 115 -7.23 5.52 0.03
N GLY A 116 -6.69 5.23 1.20
CA GLY A 116 -5.60 6.03 1.75
C GLY A 116 -5.00 5.48 3.02
N VAL A 117 -3.87 6.05 3.42
CA VAL A 117 -3.25 5.76 4.73
C VAL A 117 -3.13 7.04 5.51
N GLN A 118 -3.69 7.03 6.72
CA GLN A 118 -3.70 8.17 7.61
C GLN A 118 -2.99 7.83 8.92
N LEU A 119 -2.16 8.77 9.37
CA LEU A 119 -1.54 8.76 10.68
C LEU A 119 -2.27 9.77 11.56
N GLN A 120 -2.64 9.37 12.77
CA GLN A 120 -3.29 10.27 13.73
C GLN A 120 -2.67 10.13 15.12
N PRO A 121 -2.46 11.22 15.87
CA PRO A 121 -2.05 11.13 17.27
C PRO A 121 -3.12 10.41 18.08
N ALA A 122 -2.69 9.50 18.96
CA ALA A 122 -3.55 8.78 19.88
C ALA A 122 -3.05 8.98 21.32
N GLY A 123 -2.96 10.24 21.72
CA GLY A 123 -2.31 10.65 22.97
C GLY A 123 -0.81 10.96 22.78
N PRO A 124 -0.06 11.12 23.88
CA PRO A 124 1.31 11.64 23.84
C PRO A 124 2.36 10.63 23.35
N THR A 125 2.08 9.33 23.47
CA THR A 125 3.07 8.26 23.24
C THR A 125 2.62 7.25 22.19
N GLN A 126 1.49 7.48 21.54
CA GLN A 126 0.92 6.54 20.58
C GLN A 126 0.44 7.24 19.31
N THR A 127 0.43 6.49 18.22
CA THR A 127 -0.02 6.94 16.90
C THR A 127 -0.91 5.85 16.31
N ASN A 128 -2.04 6.25 15.76
CA ASN A 128 -2.91 5.38 14.97
C ASN A 128 -2.44 5.37 13.52
N ILE A 129 -2.22 4.17 12.99
CA ILE A 129 -2.05 3.92 11.56
C ILE A 129 -3.38 3.38 11.04
N SER A 130 -4.10 4.19 10.27
CA SER A 130 -5.43 3.86 9.75
C SER A 130 -5.37 3.63 8.23
N LEU A 131 -5.96 2.52 7.78
CA LEU A 131 -6.22 2.27 6.37
C LEU A 131 -7.65 2.73 6.06
N LEU A 132 -7.80 3.68 5.13
CA LEU A 132 -9.09 4.09 4.61
C LEU A 132 -9.42 3.27 3.36
N TYR A 133 -10.67 2.81 3.29
CA TYR A 133 -11.19 2.02 2.18
C TYR A 133 -12.71 2.23 2.13
N THR A 134 -13.17 3.00 1.14
CA THR A 134 -14.57 3.41 1.01
C THR A 134 -15.01 3.32 -0.44
N ASP A 135 -16.20 2.76 -0.66
CA ASP A 135 -16.87 2.80 -1.96
C ASP A 135 -17.63 4.12 -2.10
N SER A 136 -17.08 5.08 -2.85
CA SER A 136 -17.69 6.40 -3.03
C SER A 136 -19.00 6.39 -3.81
N HIS A 137 -19.34 5.27 -4.47
CA HIS A 137 -20.63 5.10 -5.14
C HIS A 137 -21.76 4.75 -4.16
N ALA A 138 -21.42 4.15 -3.01
CA ALA A 138 -22.38 3.70 -2.00
C ALA A 138 -22.35 4.54 -0.72
N GLU A 139 -21.20 5.10 -0.37
CA GLU A 139 -20.97 5.88 0.85
C GLU A 139 -20.63 7.34 0.52
N HIS A 140 -21.13 8.27 1.33
CA HIS A 140 -20.88 9.71 1.17
C HIS A 140 -19.82 10.26 2.13
N ASP A 141 -19.34 9.44 3.07
CA ASP A 141 -18.36 9.80 4.09
C ASP A 141 -17.17 8.85 4.03
N SER A 142 -15.98 9.35 4.35
CA SER A 142 -14.75 8.55 4.39
C SER A 142 -14.75 7.61 5.60
N ARG A 143 -14.37 6.34 5.40
CA ARG A 143 -14.36 5.31 6.45
C ARG A 143 -12.97 4.70 6.63
N ALA A 144 -12.51 4.68 7.89
CA ALA A 144 -11.37 3.86 8.28
C ALA A 144 -11.80 2.39 8.31
N LEU A 145 -11.17 1.57 7.48
CA LEU A 145 -11.40 0.12 7.44
C LEU A 145 -10.84 -0.57 8.68
N VAL A 146 -9.64 -0.14 9.09
CA VAL A 146 -8.95 -0.61 10.29
C VAL A 146 -8.03 0.49 10.80
N SER A 147 -7.81 0.51 12.11
CA SER A 147 -6.82 1.36 12.76
C SER A 147 -5.98 0.54 13.72
N PHE A 148 -4.67 0.76 13.69
CA PHE A 148 -3.70 0.11 14.56
C PHE A 148 -3.01 1.15 15.44
N LEU A 149 -3.12 0.97 16.76
CA LEU A 149 -2.46 1.80 17.75
C LEU A 149 -1.04 1.29 17.97
N VAL A 150 -0.04 2.07 17.56
CA VAL A 150 1.38 1.76 17.70
C VAL A 150 2.08 2.79 18.61
N PRO A 151 3.27 2.48 19.15
CA PRO A 151 4.10 3.48 19.82
C PRO A 151 4.42 4.65 18.87
N ALA A 152 4.37 5.87 19.37
CA ALA A 152 4.70 7.06 18.60
C ALA A 152 6.15 7.01 18.07
N PHE A 153 6.34 7.52 16.85
CA PHE A 153 7.61 7.44 16.13
C PHE A 153 7.99 8.75 15.43
N THR A 154 7.44 9.88 15.90
CA THR A 154 7.83 11.22 15.44
C THR A 154 9.35 11.42 15.56
N GLY A 155 9.97 11.97 14.53
CA GLY A 155 11.41 12.21 14.48
C GLY A 155 12.27 10.95 14.27
N GLN A 156 11.68 9.76 14.14
CA GLN A 156 12.39 8.50 13.91
C GLN A 156 11.99 7.89 12.57
N TRP A 157 12.97 7.43 11.79
CA TRP A 157 12.71 6.61 10.61
C TRP A 157 12.00 5.33 11.04
N THR A 158 10.85 5.08 10.43
CA THR A 158 10.02 3.92 10.71
C THR A 158 9.51 3.34 9.42
N GLN A 159 9.70 2.03 9.27
CA GLN A 159 9.16 1.25 8.17
C GLN A 159 7.95 0.47 8.66
N PHE A 160 6.86 0.53 7.91
CA PHE A 160 5.70 -0.30 8.16
C PHE A 160 5.06 -0.75 6.84
N ALA A 161 4.33 -1.85 6.91
CA ALA A 161 3.54 -2.36 5.80
C ALA A 161 2.12 -2.71 6.27
N LEU A 162 1.14 -2.37 5.45
CA LEU A 162 -0.24 -2.82 5.60
C LEU A 162 -0.48 -3.87 4.51
N GLU A 163 -0.60 -5.13 4.90
CA GLU A 163 -0.93 -6.24 4.02
C GLU A 163 -2.45 -6.47 4.09
N VAL A 164 -3.11 -6.44 2.94
CA VAL A 164 -4.53 -6.69 2.83
C VAL A 164 -4.74 -7.97 2.03
N HIS A 165 -5.33 -8.96 2.67
CA HIS A 165 -5.64 -10.25 2.08
C HIS A 165 -7.08 -10.63 2.41
N GLU A 166 -7.92 -10.67 1.37
CA GLU A 166 -9.37 -10.90 1.45
C GLU A 166 -10.08 -10.01 2.47
N GLN A 167 -10.52 -10.55 3.61
CA GLN A 167 -11.22 -9.81 4.67
C GLN A 167 -10.33 -9.64 5.90
N SER A 168 -9.00 -9.62 5.71
CA SER A 168 -8.04 -9.41 6.77
C SER A 168 -7.01 -8.35 6.40
N VAL A 169 -6.59 -7.60 7.41
CA VAL A 169 -5.51 -6.62 7.29
C VAL A 169 -4.45 -6.92 8.35
N GLY A 170 -3.21 -7.11 7.91
CA GLY A 170 -2.03 -7.24 8.75
C GLY A 170 -1.21 -5.96 8.76
N LEU A 171 -0.80 -5.52 9.95
CA LEU A 171 0.23 -4.50 10.11
C LEU A 171 1.56 -5.16 10.43
N TYR A 172 2.59 -4.83 9.65
CA TYR A 172 3.98 -5.07 9.97
C TYR A 172 4.60 -3.73 10.36
N PHE A 173 5.15 -3.63 11.56
CA PHE A 173 5.73 -2.40 12.10
C PHE A 173 7.18 -2.66 12.50
N ARG A 174 8.11 -1.86 11.97
CA ARG A 174 9.56 -2.05 12.14
C ARG A 174 10.00 -3.48 11.79
N CYS A 175 9.55 -3.95 10.62
CA CYS A 175 9.85 -5.28 10.06
C CYS A 175 9.33 -6.47 10.89
N MET A 176 8.46 -6.24 11.88
CA MET A 176 7.83 -7.29 12.67
C MET A 176 6.32 -7.29 12.50
N ARG A 177 5.70 -8.46 12.41
CA ARG A 177 4.24 -8.59 12.41
C ARG A 177 3.67 -8.07 13.73
N PHE A 178 2.97 -6.94 13.67
CA PHE A 178 2.43 -6.25 14.83
C PHE A 178 1.06 -6.83 15.22
N ALA A 179 0.13 -6.88 14.27
CA ALA A 179 -1.21 -7.43 14.49
C ALA A 179 -1.90 -7.78 13.16
N ILE A 180 -2.87 -8.69 13.22
CA ILE A 180 -3.86 -8.90 12.15
C ILE A 180 -5.24 -8.57 12.71
N ARG A 181 -6.09 -7.98 11.87
CA ARG A 181 -7.51 -7.71 12.15
C ARG A 181 -8.37 -8.24 11.02
N GLN A 182 -9.49 -8.86 11.38
CA GLN A 182 -10.55 -9.16 10.43
C GLN A 182 -11.32 -7.87 10.17
N VAL A 183 -11.69 -7.65 8.91
CA VAL A 183 -12.36 -6.46 8.43
C VAL A 183 -13.54 -6.86 7.53
N HIS A 184 -14.39 -5.89 7.20
CA HIS A 184 -15.42 -6.07 6.19
C HIS A 184 -15.26 -5.00 5.11
N ARG A 185 -14.82 -5.44 3.94
CA ARG A 185 -14.67 -4.64 2.72
C ARG A 185 -15.76 -5.03 1.73
N LEU A 186 -16.66 -4.09 1.48
CA LEU A 186 -17.65 -4.17 0.42
C LEU A 186 -17.52 -2.90 -0.42
N PRO A 187 -17.17 -3.00 -1.71
CA PRO A 187 -16.83 -4.19 -2.46
C PRO A 187 -15.43 -4.74 -2.08
N SER A 188 -15.14 -6.00 -2.44
CA SER A 188 -13.81 -6.60 -2.24
C SER A 188 -12.71 -5.97 -3.11
N GLN A 189 -13.11 -5.27 -4.18
CA GLN A 189 -12.23 -4.50 -5.05
C GLN A 189 -12.91 -3.16 -5.30
N LEU A 190 -12.26 -2.05 -4.94
CA LEU A 190 -12.80 -0.72 -5.24
C LEU A 190 -12.83 -0.50 -6.75
N GLN A 191 -13.89 0.18 -7.19
CA GLN A 191 -13.99 0.70 -8.54
C GLN A 191 -13.98 2.21 -8.42
N MET A 192 -12.82 2.81 -8.69
CA MET A 192 -12.65 4.26 -8.59
C MET A 192 -13.16 4.92 -9.88
N ASP A 193 -13.67 6.16 -9.76
CA ASP A 193 -14.08 6.95 -10.92
C ASP A 193 -12.86 7.41 -11.73
N ASP A 194 -13.01 7.69 -13.02
CA ASP A 194 -11.89 8.15 -13.85
C ASP A 194 -11.43 9.58 -13.49
N ALA A 195 -12.29 10.37 -12.84
CA ALA A 195 -11.99 11.70 -12.33
C ALA A 195 -11.47 11.73 -10.88
N SER A 196 -11.30 10.57 -10.23
CA SER A 196 -10.66 10.50 -8.92
C SER A 196 -9.22 11.03 -8.96
N LYS A 197 -8.71 11.50 -7.83
CA LYS A 197 -7.40 12.17 -7.73
C LYS A 197 -6.56 11.54 -6.64
N LEU A 198 -5.28 11.35 -6.91
CA LEU A 198 -4.30 10.91 -5.93
C LEU A 198 -3.64 12.13 -5.30
N TYR A 199 -3.82 12.29 -4.01
CA TYR A 199 -3.11 13.24 -3.17
C TYR A 199 -1.98 12.55 -2.41
N ILE A 200 -0.83 13.21 -2.33
CA ILE A 200 0.33 12.78 -1.54
C ILE A 200 0.54 13.78 -0.40
N ALA A 201 0.82 13.26 0.79
CA ALA A 201 1.02 14.04 2.00
C ALA A 201 -0.17 14.97 2.37
N ASN A 202 -1.38 14.72 1.86
CA ASN A 202 -2.60 15.48 2.12
C ASN A 202 -3.84 14.67 1.66
N ALA A 203 -5.06 15.11 2.00
CA ALA A 203 -6.32 14.62 1.45
C ALA A 203 -7.17 15.77 0.87
N GLY A 204 -6.58 16.54 -0.03
CA GLY A 204 -7.27 17.62 -0.74
C GLY A 204 -7.65 18.84 0.12
N PRO A 205 -8.25 19.86 -0.51
CA PRO A 205 -8.55 21.13 0.14
C PRO A 205 -9.74 21.06 1.11
N ILE A 206 -10.64 20.08 0.95
CA ILE A 206 -11.85 19.93 1.77
C ILE A 206 -11.55 19.14 3.05
N LEU A 207 -10.94 17.96 2.93
CA LEU A 207 -10.63 17.11 4.10
C LEU A 207 -9.31 17.51 4.77
N GLY A 208 -8.34 18.02 4.01
CA GLY A 208 -7.05 18.48 4.52
C GLY A 208 -6.22 17.36 5.14
N GLY A 209 -5.63 17.63 6.31
CA GLY A 209 -4.80 16.64 7.00
C GLY A 209 -3.41 16.47 6.36
N GLY A 210 -2.79 17.59 5.98
CA GLY A 210 -1.42 17.60 5.45
C GLY A 210 -0.44 16.83 6.34
N PHE A 211 0.58 16.23 5.76
CA PHE A 211 1.58 15.42 6.47
C PHE A 211 2.96 16.05 6.29
N GLU A 212 3.73 16.16 7.38
CA GLU A 212 5.07 16.75 7.35
C GLU A 212 6.16 15.69 7.53
N VAL A 213 7.12 15.68 6.61
CA VAL A 213 8.34 14.87 6.67
C VAL A 213 9.54 15.77 6.95
N SER A 214 10.22 15.50 8.06
CA SER A 214 11.33 16.33 8.53
C SER A 214 12.61 16.14 7.71
N ARG A 215 13.41 17.20 7.62
CA ARG A 215 14.80 17.12 7.16
C ARG A 215 15.63 16.34 8.18
N PHE A 216 16.42 15.36 7.74
CA PHE A 216 17.47 14.80 8.57
C PHE A 216 18.72 15.67 8.45
N PHE A 217 19.04 16.42 9.50
CA PHE A 217 20.39 16.95 9.68
C PHE A 217 21.21 15.84 10.30
N GLY A 218 22.00 15.13 9.49
CA GLY A 218 23.04 14.26 10.03
C GLY A 218 23.93 15.10 10.92
N ALA A 219 24.00 14.76 12.21
CA ALA A 219 25.00 15.33 13.09
C ALA A 219 26.36 14.88 12.54
N THR A 220 27.03 15.74 11.79
CA THR A 220 28.48 15.65 11.60
C THR A 220 29.09 15.78 12.99
N LYS A 221 29.57 14.67 13.51
CA LYS A 221 30.38 14.62 14.72
C LYS A 221 31.78 15.15 14.43
#